data_AF-A0A9C8JFN9-F1
#
_entry.id   AF-A0A9C8JFN9-F1
#
_cell.length_a   1.000
_cell.length_b   1.000
_cell.length_c   1.000
_cell.angle_alpha   90.00
_cell.angle_beta   90.00
_cell.angle_gamma   90.00
#
_symmetry.space_group_name_H-M   'P 1'
#
loop_
_entity.id
_entity.type
_entity.pdbx_description
1 polymer ?
#
loop_
_entity_poly.entity_id
_entity_poly.type
_entity_poly.pdbx_seq_one_letter_code
_entity_poly.pdbx_strand_id
1 'polypeptide(L)'
;VLGSPTRFGNMAAPLKYYIDQTSDVWLSGSLIGKPAAVFTSTGSLHGGQESTLLSMMLPLMHHGMLIMGLPYSESALMMTADGGTPYGASHLAGANNERLLSDNEALLCRALGHRIATTAKALSAS
;
A
#
# COMPACT_ATOMS: atom_id res chain seq x y z
N VAL A 1 4.96 -1.28 6.29
CA VAL A 1 4.04 -0.66 5.31
C VAL A 1 4.87 0.19 4.38
N LEU A 2 4.70 0.08 3.06
CA LEU A 2 5.43 0.88 2.07
C LEU A 2 4.49 1.82 1.33
N GLY A 3 4.96 3.02 1.02
CA GLY A 3 4.20 4.01 0.25
C GLY A 3 5.03 4.56 -0.90
N SER A 4 4.40 4.76 -2.05
CA SER A 4 5.03 5.46 -3.17
C SER A 4 3.98 6.20 -3.98
N PRO A 5 4.27 7.43 -4.46
CA PRO A 5 3.45 8.01 -5.53
C PRO A 5 3.56 7.14 -6.80
N THR A 6 2.51 7.12 -7.61
CA THR A 6 2.54 6.39 -8.89
C THR A 6 3.49 7.06 -9.88
N ARG A 7 4.19 6.23 -10.64
CA ARG A 7 4.93 6.58 -11.87
C ARG A 7 4.54 5.58 -12.94
N PHE A 8 3.59 5.99 -13.79
CA PHE A 8 3.05 5.16 -14.88
C PHE A 8 2.56 3.78 -14.41
N GLY A 9 1.80 3.73 -13.30
CA GLY A 9 1.28 2.47 -12.76
C GLY A 9 2.29 1.64 -11.97
N ASN A 10 3.46 2.20 -11.64
CA ASN A 10 4.49 1.57 -10.82
C ASN A 10 4.95 2.48 -9.67
N MET A 11 5.72 1.91 -8.74
CA MET A 11 6.40 2.69 -7.70
C MET A 11 7.43 3.65 -8.30
N ALA A 12 7.74 4.72 -7.58
CA ALA A 12 8.77 5.67 -7.96
C ALA A 12 10.17 5.04 -7.83
N ALA A 13 11.09 5.51 -8.68
CA ALA A 13 12.47 5.03 -8.73
C ALA A 13 13.18 4.97 -7.36
N PRO A 14 13.01 5.94 -6.43
CA PRO A 14 13.65 5.86 -5.11
C PRO A 14 13.21 4.64 -4.29
N LEU A 15 11.92 4.27 -4.31
CA LEU A 15 11.44 3.10 -3.59
C LEU A 15 11.93 1.81 -4.26
N LYS A 16 11.93 1.77 -5.60
CA LYS A 16 12.48 0.62 -6.34
C LYS A 16 13.96 0.42 -6.04
N TYR A 17 14.73 1.50 -6.05
CA TYR A 17 16.16 1.49 -5.71
C TYR A 17 16.41 0.99 -4.29
N TYR A 18 15.60 1.42 -3.31
CA TYR A 18 15.68 0.89 -1.95
C TYR A 18 15.42 -0.63 -1.89
N ILE A 19 14.36 -1.12 -2.55
CA ILE A 19 14.04 -2.55 -2.59
C ILE A 19 15.17 -3.35 -3.25
N ASP A 20 15.80 -2.82 -4.30
CA ASP A 20 16.92 -3.48 -4.98
C ASP A 20 18.16 -3.66 -4.09
N GLN A 21 18.26 -2.93 -2.98
CA GLN A 21 19.32 -3.10 -1.97
C GLN A 21 18.99 -4.15 -0.91
N THR A 22 17.83 -4.81 -0.99
CA THR A 22 17.38 -5.76 0.05
C THR A 22 17.76 -7.21 -0.21
N SER A 23 18.75 -7.47 -1.08
CA SER A 23 19.19 -8.84 -1.42
C SER A 23 19.65 -9.64 -0.20
N ASP A 24 20.40 -9.04 0.74
CA ASP A 24 20.85 -9.73 1.95
C ASP A 24 19.68 -10.04 2.90
N VAL A 25 18.71 -9.12 2.98
CA VAL A 25 17.46 -9.29 3.73
C VAL A 25 16.65 -10.45 3.14
N TRP A 26 16.58 -10.54 1.81
CA TRP A 26 15.91 -11.63 1.09
C TRP A 26 16.62 -12.97 1.33
N LEU A 27 17.94 -13.03 1.14
CA LEU A 27 18.76 -14.24 1.35
C LEU A 27 18.64 -14.77 2.78
N SER A 28 18.60 -13.87 3.77
CA SER A 28 18.44 -14.26 5.18
C SER A 28 17.03 -14.74 5.53
N GLY A 29 16.02 -14.50 4.69
CA GLY A 29 14.63 -14.79 4.99
C GLY A 29 14.03 -13.95 6.13
N SER A 30 14.69 -12.86 6.53
CA SER A 30 14.32 -12.10 7.74
C SER A 30 12.95 -11.42 7.69
N LEU A 31 12.33 -11.28 6.52
CA LEU A 31 10.99 -10.73 6.33
C LEU A 31 9.88 -11.79 6.16
N ILE A 32 10.23 -13.08 6.08
CA ILE A 32 9.26 -14.16 5.90
C ILE A 32 8.22 -14.13 7.03
N GLY A 33 6.94 -14.24 6.66
CA GLY A 33 5.81 -14.26 7.60
C GLY A 33 5.45 -12.91 8.22
N LYS A 34 6.21 -11.84 7.96
CA LYS A 34 5.87 -10.50 8.48
C LYS A 34 4.72 -9.89 7.67
N PRO A 35 3.75 -9.23 8.32
CA PRO A 35 2.65 -8.58 7.61
C PRO A 35 3.15 -7.35 6.84
N ALA A 36 2.61 -7.16 5.64
CA ALA A 36 2.93 -6.05 4.77
C ALA A 36 1.69 -5.46 4.11
N ALA A 37 1.72 -4.16 3.86
CA ALA A 37 0.78 -3.52 2.96
C ALA A 37 1.44 -2.34 2.26
N VAL A 38 0.74 -1.86 1.24
CA VAL A 38 1.16 -0.79 0.35
C VAL A 38 0.09 0.30 0.28
N PHE A 39 0.53 1.54 0.04
CA PHE A 39 -0.36 2.66 -0.26
C PHE A 39 0.24 3.53 -1.38
N THR A 40 -0.60 4.26 -2.11
CA THR A 40 -0.18 5.07 -3.26
C THR A 40 -0.88 6.42 -3.34
N SER A 41 -0.43 7.26 -4.26
CA SER A 41 -1.10 8.50 -4.66
C SER A 41 -0.98 8.68 -6.17
N THR A 42 -2.07 9.12 -6.82
CA THR A 42 -2.11 9.32 -8.28
C THR A 42 -2.59 10.72 -8.66
N GLY A 43 -2.19 11.17 -9.85
CA GLY A 43 -2.65 12.46 -10.41
C GLY A 43 -4.02 12.37 -11.10
N SER A 44 -4.43 11.18 -11.55
CA SER A 44 -5.75 10.94 -12.17
C SER A 44 -6.43 9.71 -11.56
N LEU A 45 -7.76 9.66 -11.65
CA LEU A 45 -8.60 8.67 -10.94
C LEU A 45 -8.24 7.22 -11.30
N HIS A 46 -7.91 6.94 -12.55
CA HIS A 46 -7.53 5.58 -13.00
C HIS A 46 -6.08 5.47 -13.46
N GLY A 47 -5.24 6.48 -13.15
CA GLY A 47 -3.83 6.55 -13.53
C GLY A 47 -2.89 5.67 -12.71
N GLY A 48 -3.37 4.53 -12.21
CA GLY A 48 -2.58 3.57 -11.45
C GLY A 48 -2.90 3.46 -9.96
N GLN A 49 -4.14 3.79 -9.54
CA GLN A 49 -4.59 3.61 -8.15
C GLN A 49 -4.44 2.15 -7.71
N GLU A 50 -4.74 1.21 -8.60
CA GLU A 50 -4.69 -0.23 -8.33
C GLU A 50 -3.38 -0.87 -8.82
N SER A 51 -2.98 -0.60 -10.06
CA SER A 51 -1.81 -1.25 -10.67
C SER A 51 -0.50 -0.97 -9.93
N THR A 52 -0.33 0.25 -9.40
CA THR A 52 0.84 0.60 -8.58
C THR A 52 0.90 -0.25 -7.32
N LEU A 53 -0.24 -0.47 -6.65
CA LEU A 53 -0.31 -1.28 -5.44
C LEU A 53 -0.03 -2.75 -5.75
N LEU A 54 -0.66 -3.29 -6.80
CA LEU A 54 -0.44 -4.66 -7.24
C LEU A 54 1.03 -4.92 -7.60
N SER A 55 1.68 -4.03 -8.33
CA SER A 55 3.10 -4.18 -8.68
C SER A 55 4.02 -4.00 -7.47
N MET A 56 3.67 -3.13 -6.53
CA MET A 56 4.39 -2.99 -5.25
C MET A 56 4.29 -4.23 -4.35
N MET A 57 3.25 -5.05 -4.48
CA MET A 57 3.12 -6.30 -3.71
C MET A 57 4.08 -7.38 -4.20
N LEU A 58 4.45 -7.39 -5.48
CA LEU A 58 5.32 -8.42 -6.07
C LEU A 58 6.65 -8.60 -5.29
N PRO A 59 7.49 -7.57 -5.09
CA PRO A 59 8.73 -7.73 -4.33
C PRO A 59 8.50 -8.15 -2.87
N LEU A 60 7.39 -7.73 -2.26
CA LEU A 60 7.04 -8.12 -0.88
C LEU A 60 6.68 -9.60 -0.78
N MET A 61 6.00 -10.14 -1.81
CA MET A 61 5.74 -11.59 -1.91
C MET A 61 7.03 -12.38 -2.14
N HIS A 62 7.98 -11.87 -2.94
CA HIS A 62 9.31 -12.49 -3.07
C HIS A 62 10.09 -12.52 -1.75
N HIS A 63 9.87 -11.54 -0.86
CA HIS A 63 10.37 -11.53 0.52
C HIS A 63 9.62 -12.45 1.48
N GLY A 64 8.60 -13.17 1.02
CA GLY A 64 7.79 -14.10 1.83
C GLY A 64 6.87 -13.41 2.83
N MET A 65 6.55 -12.12 2.63
CA MET A 65 5.69 -11.35 3.52
C MET A 65 4.20 -11.70 3.33
N LEU A 66 3.40 -11.49 4.39
CA LEU A 66 1.96 -11.67 4.35
C LEU A 66 1.28 -10.39 3.85
N ILE A 67 0.82 -10.38 2.60
CA ILE A 67 0.20 -9.21 1.97
C ILE A 67 -1.19 -8.95 2.57
N MET A 68 -1.42 -7.69 2.92
CA MET A 68 -2.66 -7.20 3.50
C MET A 68 -3.18 -6.00 2.72
N GLY A 69 -4.45 -6.07 2.31
CA GLY A 69 -5.20 -4.95 1.75
C GLY A 69 -6.30 -4.46 2.71
N LEU A 70 -7.25 -3.71 2.15
CA LEU A 70 -8.45 -3.26 2.84
C LEU A 70 -9.63 -4.19 2.53
N PRO A 71 -10.27 -4.80 3.54
CA PRO A 71 -11.49 -5.58 3.34
C PRO A 71 -12.68 -4.65 3.10
N TYR A 72 -13.66 -5.09 2.30
CA TYR A 72 -14.93 -4.36 2.07
C TYR A 72 -15.83 -4.21 3.31
N SER A 73 -15.46 -4.78 4.46
CA SER A 73 -16.04 -4.40 5.75
C SER A 73 -15.78 -2.93 6.09
N GLU A 74 -14.73 -2.33 5.52
CA GLU A 74 -14.51 -0.89 5.52
C GLU A 74 -15.46 -0.22 4.51
N SER A 75 -16.65 0.18 4.98
CA SER A 75 -17.71 0.75 4.13
C SER A 75 -17.26 1.94 3.26
N ALA A 76 -16.24 2.68 3.68
CA ALA A 76 -15.65 3.79 2.92
C ALA A 76 -15.12 3.34 1.53
N LEU A 77 -14.78 2.06 1.33
CA LEU A 77 -14.43 1.51 0.01
C LEU A 77 -15.60 1.57 -0.99
N MET A 78 -16.84 1.41 -0.50
CA MET A 78 -18.04 1.48 -1.35
C MET A 78 -18.54 2.92 -1.55
N MET A 79 -18.08 3.85 -0.72
CA MET A 79 -18.53 5.25 -0.72
C MET A 79 -17.54 6.20 -1.38
N THR A 80 -16.26 5.84 -1.47
CA THR A 80 -15.23 6.73 -2.03
C THR A 80 -15.47 6.98 -3.52
N ALA A 81 -15.31 8.23 -3.93
CA ALA A 81 -15.25 8.65 -5.35
C ALA A 81 -13.84 9.16 -5.72
N ASP A 82 -12.89 9.07 -4.79
CA ASP A 82 -11.50 9.52 -4.92
C ASP A 82 -10.55 8.30 -4.88
N GLY A 83 -9.50 8.36 -4.04
CA GLY A 83 -8.66 7.21 -3.71
C GLY A 83 -9.29 6.25 -2.69
N GLY A 84 -8.62 5.11 -2.51
CA GLY A 84 -9.08 3.97 -1.74
C GLY A 84 -9.38 2.77 -2.64
N THR A 85 -8.69 1.66 -2.40
CA THR A 85 -8.87 0.40 -3.14
C THR A 85 -8.82 -0.79 -2.19
N PRO A 86 -9.38 -1.96 -2.55
CA PRO A 86 -9.20 -3.16 -1.74
C PRO A 86 -7.72 -3.60 -1.64
N TYR A 87 -6.86 -3.19 -2.57
CA TYR A 87 -5.43 -3.52 -2.59
C TYR A 87 -4.62 -2.69 -1.58
N GLY A 88 -5.15 -1.55 -1.14
CA GLY A 88 -4.46 -0.63 -0.24
C GLY A 88 -5.08 0.76 -0.27
N ALA A 89 -4.75 1.56 0.75
CA ALA A 89 -5.18 2.95 0.80
C ALA A 89 -4.52 3.73 -0.35
N SER A 90 -5.25 4.68 -0.91
CA SER A 90 -4.68 5.54 -1.94
C SER A 90 -5.30 6.93 -1.93
N HIS A 91 -4.64 7.88 -2.59
CA HIS A 91 -5.08 9.26 -2.69
C HIS A 91 -5.15 9.74 -4.15
N LEU A 92 -6.20 10.48 -4.50
CA LEU A 92 -6.29 11.24 -5.75
C LEU A 92 -5.80 12.68 -5.53
N ALA A 93 -4.52 12.94 -5.82
CA ALA A 93 -3.90 14.26 -5.64
C ALA A 93 -4.27 15.28 -6.73
N GLY A 94 -4.80 14.80 -7.86
CA GLY A 94 -5.11 15.64 -9.02
C GLY A 94 -3.88 16.00 -9.85
N ALA A 95 -4.09 16.61 -11.02
CA ALA A 95 -3.02 16.88 -11.98
C ALA A 95 -1.88 17.76 -11.43
N ASN A 96 -2.20 18.68 -10.50
CA ASN A 96 -1.25 19.59 -9.87
C ASN A 96 -0.78 19.14 -8.47
N ASN A 97 -1.24 17.99 -7.97
CA ASN A 97 -1.02 17.52 -6.59
C ASN A 97 -1.54 18.46 -5.48
N GLU A 98 -2.66 19.14 -5.73
CA GLU A 98 -3.24 20.15 -4.82
C GLU A 98 -4.49 19.66 -4.09
N ARG A 99 -5.07 18.52 -4.49
CA ARG A 99 -6.23 17.96 -3.79
C ARG A 99 -5.83 17.50 -2.40
N LEU A 100 -6.63 17.85 -1.41
CA LEU A 100 -6.48 17.36 -0.04
C LEU A 100 -7.10 15.96 0.07
N LEU A 101 -6.70 15.22 1.11
CA LEU A 101 -7.32 13.94 1.45
C LEU A 101 -8.81 14.15 1.72
N SER A 102 -9.65 13.33 1.11
CA SER A 102 -11.05 13.24 1.49
C SER A 102 -11.22 12.46 2.81
N ASP A 103 -12.37 12.61 3.45
CA ASP A 103 -12.67 11.88 4.69
C ASP A 103 -12.61 10.36 4.48
N ASN A 104 -13.09 9.87 3.33
CA ASN A 104 -13.03 8.45 2.97
C ASN A 104 -11.57 7.98 2.81
N GLU A 105 -10.71 8.73 2.11
CA GLU A 105 -9.29 8.39 1.97
C GLU A 105 -8.58 8.35 3.33
N ALA A 106 -8.87 9.33 4.20
CA ALA A 106 -8.30 9.39 5.54
C ALA A 106 -8.76 8.22 6.42
N LEU A 107 -10.05 7.85 6.37
CA LEU A 107 -10.61 6.70 7.08
C LEU A 107 -9.97 5.40 6.62
N LEU A 108 -9.87 5.17 5.31
CA LEU A 108 -9.28 3.96 4.74
C LEU A 108 -7.78 3.86 5.05
N CYS A 109 -7.05 4.98 5.04
CA CYS A 109 -5.66 5.01 5.45
C CYS A 109 -5.47 4.56 6.91
N ARG A 110 -6.31 5.09 7.83
CA ARG A 110 -6.29 4.70 9.25
C ARG A 110 -6.68 3.23 9.45
N ALA A 111 -7.70 2.75 8.73
CA ALA A 111 -8.14 1.37 8.78
C ALA A 111 -7.03 0.39 8.34
N LEU A 112 -6.33 0.70 7.26
CA LEU A 112 -5.19 -0.11 6.79
C LEU A 112 -4.08 -0.17 7.86
N GLY A 113 -3.73 0.98 8.43
CA GLY A 113 -2.74 1.07 9.50
C GLY A 113 -3.14 0.25 10.74
N HIS A 114 -4.38 0.39 11.20
CA HIS A 114 -4.93 -0.36 12.34
C HIS A 114 -4.88 -1.88 12.10
N ARG A 115 -5.29 -2.32 10.90
CA ARG A 115 -5.31 -3.73 10.51
C ARG A 115 -3.91 -4.34 10.57
N ILE A 116 -2.91 -3.69 9.98
CA ILE A 116 -1.53 -4.19 9.97
C ILE A 116 -0.93 -4.20 11.37
N ALA A 117 -1.13 -3.14 12.15
CA ALA A 117 -0.63 -3.07 13.52
C ALA A 117 -1.20 -4.20 14.39
N THR A 118 -2.50 -4.48 14.24
CA THR A 118 -3.17 -5.57 14.96
C THR A 118 -2.63 -6.94 14.55
N THR A 119 -2.47 -7.19 13.26
CA THR A 119 -1.89 -8.46 12.77
C THR A 119 -0.43 -8.62 13.17
N ALA A 120 0.38 -7.56 13.08
CA ALA A 120 1.78 -7.59 13.54
C ALA A 120 1.88 -7.94 15.02
N LYS A 121 1.03 -7.34 15.87
CA LYS A 121 0.96 -7.65 17.29
C LYS A 121 0.56 -9.11 17.53
N ALA A 122 -0.45 -9.61 16.83
CA ALA A 122 -0.90 -10.99 16.96
C ALA A 122 0.20 -12.00 16.59
N LEU A 123 0.90 -11.76 15.48
CA LEU A 123 2.01 -12.62 15.02
C LEU A 123 3.25 -12.54 15.90
N SER A 124 3.48 -11.41 16.59
CA SER A 124 4.62 -11.26 17.52
C SER A 124 4.41 -11.96 18.87
N ALA A 125 3.16 -12.32 19.20
CA ALA A 125 2.82 -12.99 20.45
C ALA A 125 2.83 -14.53 20.33
N SER A 126 3.21 -15.06 19.15
CA SER A 126 3.33 -16.48 18.81
C SER A 126 4.80 -16.86 18.65
#